data_AF-A0A1V8V1A2-F1
#
_entry.id   AF-A0A1V8V1A2-F1
#
_cell.length_a   1.000
_cell.length_b   1.000
_cell.length_c   1.000
_cell.angle_alpha   90.00
_cell.angle_beta   90.00
_cell.angle_gamma   90.00
#
_symmetry.space_group_name_H-M   'P 1'
#
loop_
_entity.id
_entity.type
_entity.pdbx_description
1 polymer ?
#
loop_
_entity_poly.entity_id
_entity_poly.type
_entity_poly.pdbx_seq_one_letter_code
_entity_poly.pdbx_strand_id
1 'polypeptide(L)'
;MIICQHELLLGCLFQETCMHHLRTTRMPAFLSSFKTSEIRSLGDMVAWNEAHRDVALPPSHPSQHEIIELLSNRTTPEQAEAMAREIRKRGKEALDPIFQSVDVLVALGDSPLCTYAAGAGYPIATAPLKTIQYSKENERPFGLCFVAKGGGEETLLRFMRGCEEAFERRPLPKPLMTNRE
;
A
#
# COMPACT_ATOMS: atom_id res chain seq x y z
N MET A 1 9.43 6.71 21.79
CA MET A 1 9.56 5.24 21.91
C MET A 1 8.21 4.50 21.80
N ILE A 2 7.11 5.03 22.37
CA ILE A 2 5.77 4.40 22.32
C ILE A 2 5.13 4.41 20.92
N ILE A 3 5.29 5.50 20.16
CA ILE A 3 4.71 5.63 18.79
C ILE A 3 5.28 4.58 17.83
N CYS A 4 6.59 4.33 17.90
CA CYS A 4 7.27 3.35 17.05
C CYS A 4 6.76 1.92 17.33
N GLN A 5 6.50 1.56 18.59
CA GLN A 5 5.95 0.24 18.94
C GLN A 5 4.52 0.03 18.45
N HIS A 6 3.68 1.08 18.48
CA HIS A 6 2.30 0.99 17.97
C HIS A 6 2.25 0.82 16.45
N GLU A 7 3.15 1.50 15.73
CA GLU A 7 3.30 1.39 14.28
C GLU A 7 3.82 0.01 13.86
N LEU A 8 4.86 -0.48 14.55
CA LEU A 8 5.42 -1.83 14.36
C LEU A 8 4.36 -2.92 14.56
N LEU A 9 3.56 -2.83 15.63
CA LEU A 9 2.51 -3.80 15.90
C LEU A 9 1.43 -3.79 14.83
N LEU A 10 0.96 -2.61 14.41
CA LEU A 10 -0.05 -2.50 13.35
C LEU A 10 0.48 -3.09 12.04
N GLY A 11 1.75 -2.80 11.69
CA GLY A 11 2.42 -3.37 10.53
C GLY A 11 2.48 -4.91 10.57
N CYS A 12 2.88 -5.50 11.70
CA CYS A 12 2.91 -6.96 11.86
C CYS A 12 1.53 -7.60 11.69
N LEU A 13 0.49 -7.01 12.29
CA LEU A 13 -0.89 -7.50 12.15
C LEU A 13 -1.35 -7.45 10.68
N PHE A 14 -1.03 -6.36 9.97
CA PHE A 14 -1.31 -6.23 8.55
C PHE A 14 -0.65 -7.34 7.74
N GLN A 15 0.65 -7.55 7.94
CA GLN A 15 1.40 -8.56 7.21
C GLN A 15 0.77 -9.96 7.36
N GLU A 16 0.53 -10.40 8.59
CA GLU A 16 -0.02 -11.74 8.85
C GLU A 16 -1.45 -11.92 8.29
N THR A 17 -2.30 -10.90 8.46
CA THR A 17 -3.67 -10.90 7.92
C THR A 17 -3.66 -10.95 6.39
N CYS A 18 -2.79 -10.16 5.75
CA CYS A 18 -2.62 -10.13 4.31
C CYS A 18 -2.09 -11.47 3.79
N MET A 19 -1.07 -12.05 4.43
CA MET A 19 -0.52 -13.35 4.05
C MET A 19 -1.58 -14.45 4.11
N HIS A 20 -2.36 -14.51 5.20
CA HIS A 20 -3.46 -15.47 5.29
C HIS A 20 -4.43 -15.30 4.11
N HIS A 21 -5.00 -14.09 3.94
CA HIS A 21 -6.00 -13.87 2.91
C HIS A 21 -5.46 -14.07 1.49
N LEU A 22 -4.24 -13.62 1.21
CA LEU A 22 -3.60 -13.81 -0.08
C LEU A 22 -3.45 -15.29 -0.40
N ARG A 23 -2.97 -16.10 0.56
CA ARG A 23 -2.79 -17.55 0.40
C ARG A 23 -4.10 -18.30 0.26
N THR A 24 -5.09 -18.01 1.11
CA THR A 24 -6.25 -18.89 1.30
C THR A 24 -7.47 -18.50 0.46
N THR A 25 -7.66 -17.20 0.17
CA THR A 25 -8.91 -16.72 -0.45
C THR A 25 -8.67 -15.84 -1.67
N ARG A 26 -7.83 -14.80 -1.57
CA ARG A 26 -7.69 -13.78 -2.61
C ARG A 26 -6.94 -14.28 -3.85
N MET A 27 -5.76 -14.89 -3.68
CA MET A 27 -5.00 -15.39 -4.83
C MET A 27 -5.70 -16.57 -5.52
N PRO A 28 -6.24 -17.58 -4.80
CA PRO A 28 -7.00 -18.65 -5.46
C PRO A 28 -8.21 -18.13 -6.27
N ALA A 29 -8.95 -17.15 -5.73
CA ALA A 29 -10.06 -16.53 -6.46
C ALA A 29 -9.59 -15.71 -7.68
N PHE A 30 -8.46 -15.02 -7.55
CA PHE A 30 -7.87 -14.30 -8.68
C PHE A 30 -7.43 -15.26 -9.79
N LEU A 31 -6.67 -16.31 -9.46
CA LEU A 31 -6.17 -17.29 -10.44
C LEU A 31 -7.30 -18.08 -11.12
N SER A 32 -8.39 -18.37 -10.41
CA SER A 32 -9.54 -19.07 -11.01
C SER A 32 -10.32 -18.22 -12.03
N SER A 33 -10.14 -16.89 -12.00
CA SER A 33 -10.79 -15.98 -12.96
C SER A 33 -10.19 -16.07 -14.38
N PHE A 34 -8.98 -16.62 -14.52
CA PHE A 34 -8.31 -16.76 -15.82
C PHE A 34 -8.68 -18.08 -16.49
N LYS A 35 -9.15 -18.02 -17.74
CA LYS A 35 -9.50 -19.24 -18.50
C LYS A 35 -8.26 -19.96 -19.03
N THR A 36 -7.24 -19.23 -19.46
CA THR A 36 -6.10 -19.75 -20.23
C THR A 36 -4.80 -19.87 -19.44
N SER A 37 -4.76 -19.43 -18.18
CA SER A 37 -3.54 -19.51 -17.37
C SER A 37 -3.18 -20.97 -17.06
N GLU A 38 -1.91 -21.32 -17.21
CA GLU A 38 -1.36 -22.60 -16.76
C GLU A 38 -1.11 -22.60 -15.24
N ILE A 39 -0.90 -21.42 -14.64
CA ILE A 39 -0.73 -21.23 -13.21
C ILE A 39 -2.11 -21.17 -12.55
N ARG A 40 -2.40 -22.14 -11.65
CA ARG A 40 -3.69 -22.26 -10.93
C ARG A 40 -3.56 -22.12 -9.42
N SER A 41 -2.33 -22.15 -8.90
CA SER A 41 -2.05 -21.98 -7.50
C SER A 41 -0.74 -21.21 -7.28
N LEU A 42 -0.54 -20.75 -6.03
CA LEU A 42 0.76 -20.21 -5.60
C LEU A 42 1.88 -21.26 -5.73
N GLY A 43 1.57 -22.54 -5.56
CA GLY A 43 2.53 -23.64 -5.76
C GLY A 43 2.95 -23.78 -7.22
N ASP A 44 1.99 -23.68 -8.15
CA ASP A 44 2.27 -23.71 -9.59
C ASP A 44 3.14 -22.52 -9.99
N MET A 45 2.89 -21.34 -9.40
CA MET A 45 3.69 -20.14 -9.65
C MET A 45 5.15 -20.35 -9.21
N VAL A 46 5.37 -20.95 -8.03
CA VAL A 46 6.73 -21.30 -7.56
C VAL A 46 7.40 -22.27 -8.52
N ALA A 47 6.72 -23.34 -8.90
CA ALA A 47 7.25 -24.34 -9.82
C ALA A 47 7.56 -23.75 -11.20
N TRP A 48 6.69 -22.88 -11.71
CA TRP A 48 6.88 -22.20 -12.99
C TRP A 48 8.09 -21.27 -12.96
N ASN A 49 8.25 -20.48 -11.89
CA ASN A 49 9.41 -19.62 -11.71
C ASN A 49 10.73 -20.42 -11.65
N GLU A 50 10.75 -21.57 -10.97
CA GLU A 50 11.92 -22.46 -10.91
C GLU A 50 12.25 -23.11 -12.26
N ALA A 51 11.24 -23.38 -13.10
CA ALA A 51 11.41 -23.92 -14.45
C ALA A 51 11.84 -22.86 -15.47
N HIS A 52 11.56 -21.57 -15.20
CA HIS A 52 11.85 -20.44 -16.07
C HIS A 52 12.76 -19.40 -15.39
N ARG A 53 13.81 -19.87 -14.70
CA ARG A 53 14.66 -18.98 -13.86
C ARG A 53 15.30 -17.84 -14.64
N ASP A 54 15.64 -18.08 -15.90
CA ASP A 54 16.25 -17.08 -16.78
C ASP A 54 15.36 -15.83 -16.93
N VAL A 55 14.03 -16.00 -16.86
CA VAL A 55 13.06 -14.90 -16.95
C VAL A 55 12.51 -14.52 -15.57
N ALA A 56 12.14 -15.50 -14.76
CA ALA A 56 11.40 -15.28 -13.51
C ALA A 56 12.30 -15.03 -12.29
N LEU A 57 13.53 -15.55 -12.30
CA LEU A 57 14.50 -15.47 -11.19
C LEU A 57 15.90 -15.10 -11.73
N PRO A 58 16.03 -13.95 -12.43
CA PRO A 58 17.29 -13.57 -13.05
C PRO A 58 18.40 -13.38 -12.00
N PRO A 59 19.69 -13.45 -12.37
CA PRO A 59 20.79 -13.35 -11.41
C PRO A 59 20.79 -12.11 -10.51
N SER A 60 20.22 -10.98 -10.98
CA SER A 60 20.08 -9.76 -10.16
C SER A 60 18.98 -9.87 -9.10
N HIS A 61 18.00 -10.75 -9.29
CA HIS A 61 16.84 -10.99 -8.42
C HIS A 61 16.51 -12.50 -8.37
N PRO A 62 17.39 -13.34 -7.81
CA PRO A 62 17.30 -14.80 -7.98
C PRO A 62 16.32 -15.48 -7.02
N SER A 63 15.52 -14.71 -6.26
CA SER A 63 14.76 -15.21 -5.11
C SER A 63 13.26 -14.96 -5.27
N GLN A 64 12.49 -15.96 -4.86
CA GLN A 64 11.03 -15.89 -4.66
C GLN A 64 10.63 -16.24 -3.21
N HIS A 65 11.49 -15.89 -2.25
CA HIS A 65 11.32 -16.25 -0.84
C HIS A 65 9.96 -15.85 -0.26
N GLU A 66 9.46 -14.67 -0.59
CA GLU A 66 8.17 -14.17 -0.08
C GLU A 66 6.99 -15.07 -0.47
N ILE A 67 7.00 -15.64 -1.68
CA ILE A 67 5.95 -16.57 -2.14
C ILE A 67 6.07 -17.91 -1.40
N ILE A 68 7.30 -18.35 -1.14
CA ILE A 68 7.58 -19.58 -0.37
C ILE A 68 7.15 -19.41 1.10
N GLU A 69 7.42 -18.24 1.69
CA GLU A 69 6.99 -17.89 3.04
C GLU A 69 5.46 -17.82 3.13
N LEU A 70 4.81 -17.22 2.12
CA LEU A 70 3.36 -17.19 1.99
C LEU A 70 2.75 -18.60 1.99
N LEU A 71 3.34 -19.55 1.25
CA LEU A 71 2.94 -20.97 1.27
C LEU A 71 3.18 -21.62 2.64
N SER A 72 4.11 -21.10 3.43
CA SER A 72 4.43 -21.59 4.77
C SER A 72 3.56 -20.97 5.87
N ASN A 73 2.77 -19.92 5.57
CA ASN A 73 1.85 -19.32 6.52
C ASN A 73 0.86 -20.36 7.08
N ARG A 74 0.63 -20.33 8.40
CA ARG A 74 -0.25 -21.25 9.13
C ARG A 74 -1.33 -20.52 9.94
N THR A 75 -1.48 -19.21 9.72
CA THR A 75 -2.50 -18.40 10.37
C THR A 75 -3.88 -18.99 10.07
N THR A 76 -4.67 -19.24 11.11
CA THR A 76 -6.03 -19.78 10.93
C THR A 76 -7.00 -18.69 10.49
N PRO A 77 -8.15 -19.04 9.88
CA PRO A 77 -9.19 -18.05 9.56
C PRO A 77 -9.61 -17.21 10.76
N GLU A 78 -9.78 -17.82 11.94
CA GLU A 78 -10.20 -17.14 13.17
C GLU A 78 -9.13 -16.13 13.64
N GLN A 79 -7.85 -16.50 13.54
CA GLN A 79 -6.73 -15.61 13.83
C GLN A 79 -6.70 -14.43 12.86
N ALA A 80 -6.82 -14.69 11.56
CA ALA A 80 -6.84 -13.64 10.53
C ALA A 80 -8.00 -12.66 10.74
N GLU A 81 -9.20 -13.17 11.02
CA GLU A 81 -10.35 -12.32 11.33
C GLU A 81 -10.16 -11.52 12.63
N ALA A 82 -9.58 -12.13 13.67
CA ALA A 82 -9.28 -11.42 14.92
C ALA A 82 -8.28 -10.27 14.68
N MET A 83 -7.22 -10.52 13.90
CA MET A 83 -6.26 -9.49 13.52
C MET A 83 -6.90 -8.41 12.66
N ALA A 84 -7.76 -8.76 11.69
CA ALA A 84 -8.50 -7.78 10.89
C ALA A 84 -9.39 -6.86 11.74
N ARG A 85 -10.10 -7.42 12.74
CA ARG A 85 -10.89 -6.65 13.70
C ARG A 85 -10.01 -5.72 14.53
N GLU A 86 -8.86 -6.21 15.01
CA GLU A 86 -7.92 -5.43 15.81
C GLU A 86 -7.28 -4.29 15.01
N ILE A 87 -6.88 -4.53 13.76
CA ILE A 87 -6.41 -3.49 12.82
C ILE A 87 -7.46 -2.39 12.68
N ARG A 88 -8.72 -2.78 12.45
CA ARG A 88 -9.83 -1.82 12.30
C ARG A 88 -10.07 -1.01 13.56
N LYS A 89 -10.07 -1.66 14.71
CA LYS A 89 -10.23 -1.03 16.01
C LYS A 89 -9.12 -0.01 16.26
N ARG A 90 -7.85 -0.41 16.13
CA ARG A 90 -6.69 0.47 16.37
C ARG A 90 -6.66 1.66 15.44
N GLY A 91 -6.94 1.46 14.15
CA GLY A 91 -6.99 2.55 13.18
C GLY A 91 -8.05 3.60 13.57
N LYS A 92 -9.25 3.15 13.96
CA LYS A 92 -10.33 4.03 14.42
C LYS A 92 -9.99 4.73 15.73
N GLU A 93 -9.49 4.00 16.73
CA GLU A 93 -9.08 4.58 18.02
C GLU A 93 -7.99 5.66 17.86
N ALA A 94 -7.09 5.50 16.88
CA ALA A 94 -6.07 6.49 16.59
C ALA A 94 -6.62 7.75 15.89
N LEU A 95 -7.58 7.61 14.97
CA LEU A 95 -8.00 8.71 14.10
C LEU A 95 -9.31 9.38 14.51
N ASP A 96 -10.27 8.65 15.07
CA ASP A 96 -11.61 9.17 15.39
C ASP A 96 -11.61 10.38 16.33
N PRO A 97 -10.79 10.42 17.40
CA PRO A 97 -10.73 11.59 18.27
C PRO A 97 -10.26 12.85 17.52
N ILE A 98 -9.36 12.68 16.54
CA ILE A 98 -8.77 13.80 15.80
C ILE A 98 -9.82 14.42 14.87
N PHE A 99 -10.60 13.58 14.17
CA PHE A 99 -11.71 14.00 13.30
C PHE A 99 -12.90 14.63 14.03
N GLN A 100 -12.86 14.78 15.35
CA GLN A 100 -13.81 15.63 16.08
C GLN A 100 -13.53 17.13 15.90
N SER A 101 -12.32 17.48 15.44
CA SER A 101 -11.84 18.86 15.37
C SER A 101 -11.42 19.33 13.97
N VAL A 102 -11.22 18.39 13.04
CA VAL A 102 -10.76 18.66 11.68
C VAL A 102 -11.50 17.77 10.68
N ASP A 103 -11.66 18.26 9.45
CA ASP A 103 -12.27 17.50 8.35
C ASP A 103 -11.24 16.65 7.58
N VAL A 104 -9.99 17.12 7.52
CA VAL A 104 -8.90 16.50 6.76
C VAL A 104 -7.62 16.50 7.58
N LEU A 105 -6.97 15.35 7.69
CA LEU A 105 -5.60 15.23 8.18
C LEU A 105 -4.62 15.24 7.02
N VAL A 106 -3.51 15.95 7.20
CA VAL A 106 -2.47 16.12 6.17
C VAL A 106 -1.12 15.74 6.76
N ALA A 107 -0.35 14.94 6.01
CA ALA A 107 1.03 14.61 6.35
C ALA A 107 1.86 14.43 5.07
N LEU A 108 3.17 14.21 5.22
CA LEU A 108 4.01 13.81 4.09
C LEU A 108 3.58 12.42 3.59
N GLY A 109 3.68 12.20 2.29
CA GLY A 109 3.18 10.99 1.63
C GLY A 109 3.84 9.68 2.12
N ASP A 110 5.02 9.76 2.70
CA ASP A 110 5.78 8.65 3.31
C ASP A 110 5.56 8.49 4.82
N SER A 111 4.64 9.28 5.40
CA SER A 111 4.27 9.16 6.81
C SER A 111 3.41 7.92 7.09
N PRO A 112 3.35 7.45 8.35
CA PRO A 112 2.50 6.32 8.73
C PRO A 112 0.99 6.61 8.71
N LEU A 113 0.58 7.85 8.39
CA LEU A 113 -0.83 8.25 8.35
C LEU A 113 -1.66 7.33 7.44
N CYS A 114 -1.12 6.94 6.29
CA CYS A 114 -1.77 6.02 5.36
C CYS A 114 -2.04 4.64 5.97
N THR A 115 -1.13 4.13 6.81
CA THR A 115 -1.29 2.84 7.50
C THR A 115 -2.44 2.88 8.50
N TYR A 116 -2.52 3.94 9.31
CA TYR A 116 -3.63 4.11 10.26
C TYR A 116 -4.97 4.30 9.53
N ALA A 117 -4.98 5.08 8.45
CA ALA A 117 -6.17 5.29 7.64
C ALA A 117 -6.64 4.01 6.94
N ALA A 118 -5.73 3.23 6.36
CA ALA A 118 -6.04 1.91 5.81
C ALA A 118 -6.59 0.97 6.89
N GLY A 119 -6.02 1.02 8.09
CA GLY A 119 -6.49 0.26 9.24
C GLY A 119 -7.92 0.63 9.61
N ALA A 120 -8.18 1.93 9.76
CA ALA A 120 -9.51 2.48 10.03
C ALA A 120 -10.52 2.27 8.88
N GLY A 121 -10.01 1.96 7.67
CA GLY A 121 -10.71 1.94 6.39
C GLY A 121 -11.31 3.28 6.03
N TYR A 122 -10.49 4.33 6.20
CA TYR A 122 -10.81 5.71 5.86
C TYR A 122 -10.21 6.06 4.50
N PRO A 123 -10.87 6.94 3.73
CA PRO A 123 -10.39 7.32 2.41
C PRO A 123 -9.07 8.08 2.54
N ILE A 124 -8.15 7.80 1.60
CA ILE A 124 -6.83 8.40 1.50
C ILE A 124 -6.72 9.02 0.12
N ALA A 125 -6.19 10.23 0.06
CA ALA A 125 -5.83 10.94 -1.17
C ALA A 125 -4.37 11.38 -1.11
N THR A 126 -3.77 11.69 -2.26
CA THR A 126 -2.43 12.28 -2.31
C THR A 126 -2.36 13.36 -3.38
N ALA A 127 -1.62 14.43 -3.09
CA ALA A 127 -1.26 15.44 -4.08
C ALA A 127 0.26 15.58 -4.16
N PRO A 128 0.81 15.75 -5.38
CA PRO A 128 2.23 16.07 -5.56
C PRO A 128 2.49 17.47 -5.00
N LEU A 129 3.64 17.64 -4.34
CA LEU A 129 4.08 18.96 -3.86
C LEU A 129 5.26 19.48 -4.69
N LYS A 130 6.39 18.75 -4.72
CA LYS A 130 7.56 19.10 -5.52
C LYS A 130 8.47 17.88 -5.71
N THR A 131 9.69 18.12 -6.18
CA THR A 131 10.79 17.18 -6.22
C THR A 131 11.84 17.52 -5.18
N ILE A 132 12.54 16.50 -4.68
CA ILE A 132 13.76 16.62 -3.88
C ILE A 132 14.92 16.19 -4.77
N GLN A 133 15.90 17.08 -4.92
CA GLN A 133 17.15 16.78 -5.63
C GLN A 133 18.15 16.15 -4.64
N TYR A 134 18.42 14.86 -4.80
CA TYR A 134 19.41 14.13 -3.98
C TYR A 134 20.81 14.14 -4.60
N SER A 135 20.91 14.12 -5.93
CA SER A 135 22.16 14.21 -6.70
C SER A 135 21.84 14.72 -8.10
N LYS A 136 22.83 15.03 -8.95
CA LYS A 136 22.57 15.50 -10.35
C LYS A 136 21.63 14.58 -11.15
N GLU A 137 21.70 13.27 -10.91
CA GLU A 137 20.94 12.24 -11.62
C GLU A 137 19.73 11.72 -10.83
N ASN A 138 19.67 11.99 -9.52
CA ASN A 138 18.61 11.50 -8.64
C ASN A 138 17.74 12.65 -8.15
N GLU A 139 16.60 12.80 -8.80
CA GLU A 139 15.52 13.70 -8.40
C GLU A 139 14.28 12.86 -8.15
N ARG A 140 13.62 13.04 -7.01
CA ARG A 140 12.45 12.23 -6.64
C ARG A 140 11.25 13.10 -6.32
N PRO A 141 10.04 12.75 -6.78
CA PRO A 141 8.83 13.44 -6.37
C PRO A 141 8.54 13.16 -4.90
N PHE A 142 8.04 14.16 -4.19
CA PHE A 142 7.40 14.01 -2.90
C PHE A 142 6.08 14.76 -2.89
N GLY A 143 5.20 14.37 -1.99
CA GLY A 143 3.85 14.89 -1.92
C GLY A 143 3.27 14.81 -0.53
N LEU A 144 2.02 15.19 -0.45
CA LEU A 144 1.22 15.13 0.76
C LEU A 144 0.25 13.95 0.65
N CYS A 145 -0.02 13.29 1.77
CA CYS A 145 -1.17 12.42 1.92
C CYS A 145 -2.25 13.12 2.74
N PHE A 146 -3.50 12.88 2.36
CA PHE A 146 -4.68 13.45 2.98
C PHE A 146 -5.60 12.33 3.41
N VAL A 147 -6.18 12.44 4.59
CA VAL A 147 -7.14 11.47 5.12
C VAL A 147 -8.37 12.21 5.61
N ALA A 148 -9.55 11.74 5.20
CA ALA A 148 -10.83 12.16 5.77
C ALA A 148 -11.45 11.00 6.54
N LYS A 149 -12.45 11.28 7.38
CA LYS A 149 -13.21 10.23 8.06
C LYS A 149 -13.95 9.34 7.03
N GLY A 150 -14.33 8.12 7.42
CA GLY A 150 -15.07 7.20 6.54
C GLY A 150 -16.30 7.86 5.89
N GLY A 151 -16.43 7.71 4.56
CA GLY A 151 -17.45 8.40 3.75
C GLY A 151 -17.06 9.82 3.30
N GLY A 152 -15.85 10.29 3.64
CA GLY A 152 -15.33 11.63 3.35
C GLY A 152 -14.67 11.78 1.97
N GLU A 153 -14.94 10.91 1.01
CA GLU A 153 -14.35 10.96 -0.34
C GLU A 153 -14.62 12.29 -1.04
N GLU A 154 -15.83 12.84 -0.91
CA GLU A 154 -16.17 14.14 -1.49
C GLU A 154 -15.30 15.27 -0.92
N THR A 155 -15.10 15.28 0.40
CA THR A 155 -14.24 16.24 1.10
C THR A 155 -12.82 16.17 0.56
N LEU A 156 -12.28 14.96 0.38
CA LEU A 156 -10.94 14.77 -0.17
C LEU A 156 -10.83 15.26 -1.61
N LEU A 157 -11.82 14.98 -2.48
CA LEU A 157 -11.80 15.47 -3.86
C LEU A 157 -11.82 17.00 -3.93
N ARG A 158 -12.63 17.66 -3.10
CA ARG A 158 -12.65 19.14 -2.98
C ARG A 158 -11.32 19.67 -2.46
N PHE A 159 -10.73 19.01 -1.47
CA PHE A 159 -9.43 19.38 -0.90
C PHE A 159 -8.29 19.24 -1.93
N MET A 160 -8.27 18.14 -2.68
CA MET A 160 -7.31 17.92 -3.78
C MET A 160 -7.44 19.00 -4.85
N ARG A 161 -8.66 19.39 -5.20
CA ARG A 161 -8.90 20.50 -6.14
C ARG A 161 -8.30 21.81 -5.63
N GLY A 162 -8.51 22.13 -4.35
CA GLY A 162 -7.88 23.29 -3.72
C GLY A 162 -6.35 23.21 -3.74
N CYS A 163 -5.77 22.02 -3.57
CA CYS A 163 -4.31 21.82 -3.69
C CYS A 163 -3.81 22.08 -5.13
N GLU A 164 -4.54 21.64 -6.16
CA GLU A 164 -4.18 21.91 -7.56
C GLU A 164 -4.23 23.41 -7.90
N GLU A 165 -5.12 24.16 -7.25
CA GLU A 165 -5.25 25.61 -7.43
C GLU A 165 -4.21 26.39 -6.62
N ALA A 166 -3.78 25.86 -5.47
CA ALA A 166 -2.83 26.51 -4.57
C ALA A 166 -1.35 26.22 -4.89
N PHE A 167 -1.04 25.06 -5.47
CA PHE A 167 0.33 24.64 -5.73
C PHE A 167 0.73 24.75 -7.21
N GLU A 168 2.04 24.81 -7.45
CA GLU A 168 2.58 24.73 -8.80
C GLU A 168 2.21 23.39 -9.44
N ARG A 169 2.03 23.41 -10.77
CA ARG A 169 1.75 22.20 -11.52
C ARG A 169 2.88 21.19 -11.33
N ARG A 170 2.51 19.93 -11.04
CA ARG A 170 3.46 18.81 -10.92
C ARG A 170 4.45 18.81 -12.10
N PRO A 171 5.77 18.80 -11.84
CA PRO A 171 6.77 18.69 -12.89
C PRO A 171 6.68 17.33 -13.60
N LEU A 172 6.88 17.32 -14.91
CA LEU A 172 6.96 16.08 -15.68
C LEU A 172 8.31 15.38 -15.41
N PRO A 173 8.36 14.04 -15.43
CA PRO A 173 9.62 13.32 -15.49
C PRO A 173 10.47 13.79 -16.67
N LYS A 174 11.77 14.01 -16.46
CA LYS A 174 12.72 14.47 -17.48
C LYS A 174 12.65 13.68 -18.81
N PRO A 175 12.53 12.33 -18.81
CA PRO A 175 12.40 11.57 -20.06
C PRO A 175 11.17 11.93 -20.90
N LEU A 176 10.10 12.46 -20.27
CA LEU A 176 8.89 12.90 -20.96
C LEU A 176 8.98 14.36 -21.46
N MET A 177 10.01 15.10 -21.05
CA MET A 177 10.25 16.46 -21.55
C MET A 177 11.05 16.44 -22.86
N THR A 178 11.93 15.47 -23.08
CA THR A 178 12.81 15.36 -24.26
C THR A 178 12.12 14.91 -25.56
N ASN A 179 10.89 14.39 -25.51
CA ASN A 179 10.14 13.91 -26.69
C ASN A 179 9.07 14.92 -27.19
N ARG A 180 9.21 16.21 -26.85
CA ARG A 180 8.26 17.27 -27.21
C ARG A 180 8.85 18.39 -28.09
N GLU A 181 10.03 18.18 -28.65
CA GLU A 181 10.64 18.99 -29.71
C GLU A 181 10.45 18.30 -31.07
#